data_AF-A0A495IKB2-F1
#
_entry.id   AF-A0A495IKB2-F1
#
_cell.length_a   1.000
_cell.length_b   1.000
_cell.length_c   1.000
_cell.angle_alpha   90.00
_cell.angle_beta   90.00
_cell.angle_gamma   90.00
#
_symmetry.space_group_name_H-M   'P 1'
#
loop_
_entity.id
_entity.type
_entity.pdbx_description
1 polymer ?
#
loop_
_entity_poly.entity_id
_entity_poly.type
_entity_poly.pdbx_seq_one_letter_code
_entity_poly.pdbx_strand_id
1 'polypeptide(L)'
;MTSEEQYTSDTEREINTILRQANHDHAEAIAELLDVSSLNLPRTAVSMIQQSRKHLTFRGQVSITGLQEALELLRIYGHWDRALRIVERVALIPLMNWGQFAGLRMIRHDALWYAAREGLTVDLSSLSAGLFDPPYTPLFLETDEPMFKHPLDDPEMRQLIGLDPSTIGCVVPRAARVGMLLSDLSLLSTIWAYGGSTVWPLDRVENERRRLEAGILALPGMAPLTAPTLKE
;
A
#
# COMPACT_ATOMS: atom_id res chain seq x y z
N MET A 1 -21.44 33.37 9.98
CA MET A 1 -20.88 32.01 10.03
C MET A 1 -22.04 31.06 10.10
N THR A 2 -22.27 30.33 9.01
CA THR A 2 -23.35 29.34 8.94
C THR A 2 -22.96 28.10 9.73
N SER A 3 -23.94 27.33 10.21
CA SER A 3 -23.72 26.10 11.00
C SER A 3 -22.84 25.07 10.28
N GLU A 4 -22.80 25.08 8.95
CA GLU A 4 -21.95 24.20 8.12
C GLU A 4 -20.46 24.58 8.16
N GLU A 5 -20.14 25.87 8.18
CA GLU A 5 -18.74 26.34 8.28
C GLU A 5 -18.12 25.98 9.64
N GLN A 6 -18.93 26.05 10.69
CA GLN A 6 -18.50 25.71 12.05
C GLN A 6 -18.33 24.20 12.23
N TYR A 7 -19.25 23.39 11.69
CA TYR A 7 -19.16 21.92 11.69
C TYR A 7 -17.91 21.42 10.94
N THR A 8 -17.60 22.00 9.78
CA THR A 8 -16.42 21.64 8.98
C THR A 8 -15.11 21.96 9.72
N SER A 9 -15.05 23.13 10.39
CA SER A 9 -13.87 23.54 11.15
C SER A 9 -13.59 22.65 12.37
N ASP A 10 -14.63 22.21 13.08
CA ASP A 10 -14.48 21.35 14.26
C ASP A 10 -14.08 19.91 13.85
N THR A 11 -14.66 19.40 12.76
CA THR A 11 -14.31 18.12 12.11
C THR A 11 -12.83 18.08 11.70
N GLU A 12 -12.33 19.11 11.02
CA GLU A 12 -10.91 19.20 10.62
C GLU A 12 -9.96 19.28 11.83
N ARG A 13 -10.38 19.96 12.91
CA ARG A 13 -9.59 20.05 14.14
C ARG A 13 -9.49 18.69 14.84
N GLU A 14 -10.57 17.93 14.86
CA GLU A 14 -10.61 16.57 15.41
C GLU A 14 -9.69 15.62 14.63
N ILE A 15 -9.80 15.60 13.29
CA ILE A 15 -8.93 14.78 12.42
C ILE A 15 -7.45 15.09 12.67
N ASN A 16 -7.10 16.38 12.68
CA ASN A 16 -5.72 16.80 12.90
C ASN A 16 -5.20 16.41 14.30
N THR A 17 -6.08 16.38 15.29
CA THR A 17 -5.75 15.94 16.65
C THR A 17 -5.49 14.44 16.67
N ILE A 18 -6.34 13.64 16.05
CA ILE A 18 -6.19 12.18 15.93
C ILE A 18 -4.89 11.82 15.21
N LEU A 19 -4.64 12.42 14.04
CA LEU A 19 -3.42 12.14 13.27
C LEU A 19 -2.15 12.59 14.02
N ARG A 20 -2.22 13.67 14.81
CA ARG A 20 -1.11 14.09 15.67
C ARG A 20 -0.87 13.08 16.79
N GLN A 21 -1.93 12.59 17.43
CA GLN A 21 -1.84 11.59 18.48
C GLN A 21 -1.26 10.28 17.94
N ALA A 22 -1.78 9.78 16.81
CA ALA A 22 -1.25 8.60 16.13
C ALA A 22 0.24 8.73 15.78
N ASN A 23 0.69 9.93 15.36
CA ASN A 23 2.11 10.17 15.13
C ASN A 23 2.94 10.01 16.41
N HIS A 24 2.46 10.56 17.51
CA HIS A 24 3.12 10.46 18.80
C HIS A 24 3.19 9.00 19.29
N ASP A 25 2.08 8.27 19.17
CA ASP A 25 1.93 6.95 19.78
C ASP A 25 2.50 5.80 18.94
N HIS A 26 2.61 5.97 17.62
CA HIS A 26 2.90 4.85 16.71
C HIS A 26 4.05 5.07 15.75
N ALA A 27 4.40 6.31 15.39
CA ALA A 27 5.34 6.56 14.29
C ALA A 27 6.74 5.99 14.57
N GLU A 28 7.27 6.16 15.78
CA GLU A 28 8.59 5.64 16.15
C GLU A 28 8.65 4.11 16.05
N ALA A 29 7.69 3.43 16.68
CA ALA A 29 7.64 1.96 16.64
C ALA A 29 7.42 1.40 15.22
N ILE A 30 6.68 2.10 14.37
CA ILE A 30 6.54 1.73 12.95
C ILE A 30 7.85 1.97 12.20
N ALA A 31 8.53 3.09 12.46
CA ALA A 31 9.80 3.40 11.83
C ALA A 31 10.89 2.37 12.19
N GLU A 32 10.87 1.80 13.39
CA GLU A 32 11.74 0.68 13.77
C GLU A 32 11.44 -0.59 12.96
N LEU A 33 10.16 -0.94 12.78
CA LEU A 33 9.75 -2.10 11.98
C LEU A 33 10.11 -1.95 10.49
N LEU A 34 10.13 -0.72 9.99
CA LEU A 34 10.58 -0.36 8.64
C LEU A 34 12.12 -0.35 8.50
N ASP A 35 12.89 -0.62 9.56
CA ASP A 35 14.34 -0.75 9.41
C ASP A 35 14.71 -2.08 8.73
N VAL A 36 14.86 -2.02 7.42
CA VAL A 36 15.16 -3.18 6.56
C VAL A 36 16.65 -3.39 6.30
N SER A 37 17.53 -2.70 7.03
CA SER A 37 18.99 -2.81 6.85
C SER A 37 19.53 -4.23 7.00
N SER A 38 18.84 -5.07 7.78
CA SER A 38 19.18 -6.48 8.01
C SER A 38 18.53 -7.46 7.03
N LEU A 39 17.67 -6.99 6.12
CA LEU A 39 16.90 -7.86 5.23
C LEU A 39 17.60 -8.04 3.88
N ASN A 40 17.48 -9.23 3.30
CA ASN A 40 18.01 -9.55 1.97
C ASN A 40 17.08 -9.04 0.87
N LEU A 41 17.00 -7.71 0.73
CA LEU A 41 16.11 -7.03 -0.22
C LEU A 41 16.90 -6.34 -1.34
N PRO A 42 16.33 -6.24 -2.55
CA PRO A 42 16.93 -5.46 -3.62
C PRO A 42 17.14 -4.00 -3.21
N ARG A 43 18.25 -3.39 -3.63
CA ARG A 43 18.65 -2.04 -3.21
C ARG A 43 17.56 -0.99 -3.46
N THR A 44 16.79 -1.13 -4.53
CA THR A 44 15.67 -0.23 -4.83
C THR A 44 14.56 -0.34 -3.78
N ALA A 45 14.15 -1.56 -3.41
CA ALA A 45 13.17 -1.79 -2.36
C ALA A 45 13.67 -1.27 -0.99
N VAL A 46 14.93 -1.54 -0.64
CA VAL A 46 15.56 -0.98 0.57
C VAL A 46 15.48 0.55 0.58
N SER A 47 15.83 1.20 -0.53
CA SER A 47 15.79 2.65 -0.63
C SER A 47 14.39 3.22 -0.43
N MET A 48 13.37 2.60 -1.02
CA MET A 48 11.98 3.04 -0.89
C MET A 48 11.48 2.88 0.56
N ILE A 49 11.72 1.72 1.16
CA ILE A 49 11.29 1.44 2.54
C ILE A 49 12.02 2.37 3.54
N GLN A 50 13.33 2.58 3.38
CA GLN A 50 14.09 3.49 4.26
C GLN A 50 13.69 4.96 4.06
N GLN A 51 13.28 5.36 2.86
CA GLN A 51 12.73 6.70 2.64
C GLN A 51 11.38 6.87 3.37
N SER A 52 10.51 5.87 3.31
CA SER A 52 9.25 5.84 4.05
C SER A 52 9.49 5.95 5.56
N ARG A 53 10.44 5.16 6.09
CA ARG A 53 10.88 5.24 7.49
C ARG A 53 11.32 6.64 7.89
N LYS A 54 12.19 7.29 7.10
CA LYS A 54 12.78 8.60 7.44
C LYS A 54 11.74 9.72 7.49
N HIS A 55 10.70 9.62 6.69
CA HIS A 55 9.71 10.67 6.50
C HIS A 55 8.33 10.33 7.08
N LEU A 56 8.25 9.30 7.93
CA LEU A 56 7.00 8.77 8.44
C LEU A 56 6.23 9.83 9.25
N THR A 57 5.05 10.18 8.74
CA THR A 57 4.03 10.95 9.43
C THR A 57 2.63 10.62 8.91
N PHE A 58 1.66 10.50 9.80
CA PHE A 58 0.25 10.29 9.46
C PHE A 58 -0.48 11.56 8.97
N ARG A 59 0.15 12.73 8.93
CA ARG A 59 -0.51 13.97 8.46
C ARG A 59 -0.33 14.24 6.97
N GLY A 60 0.65 13.60 6.35
CA GLY A 60 1.05 13.90 4.98
C GLY A 60 0.66 12.78 4.04
N GLN A 61 -0.12 13.10 2.99
CA GLN A 61 -0.52 12.10 1.99
C GLN A 61 0.68 11.37 1.40
N VAL A 62 1.76 12.08 1.07
CA VAL A 62 3.01 11.50 0.55
C VAL A 62 3.61 10.48 1.52
N SER A 63 3.56 10.74 2.82
CA SER A 63 4.08 9.80 3.81
C SER A 63 3.16 8.59 3.98
N ILE A 64 1.85 8.75 3.91
CA ILE A 64 0.90 7.62 3.99
C ILE A 64 1.06 6.73 2.75
N THR A 65 1.16 7.32 1.56
CA THR A 65 1.46 6.58 0.33
C THR A 65 2.81 5.86 0.44
N GLY A 66 3.86 6.51 0.94
CA GLY A 66 5.15 5.86 1.16
C GLY A 66 5.08 4.71 2.19
N LEU A 67 4.24 4.81 3.23
CA LEU A 67 4.02 3.74 4.19
C LEU A 67 3.32 2.55 3.52
N GLN A 68 2.26 2.81 2.75
CA GLN A 68 1.52 1.80 1.99
C GLN A 68 2.44 1.05 1.02
N GLU A 69 3.20 1.77 0.20
CA GLU A 69 4.17 1.19 -0.73
C GLU A 69 5.23 0.34 0.01
N ALA A 70 5.73 0.81 1.15
CA ALA A 70 6.70 0.06 1.94
C ALA A 70 6.14 -1.26 2.49
N LEU A 71 4.89 -1.27 2.94
CA LEU A 71 4.21 -2.47 3.45
C LEU A 71 3.95 -3.49 2.36
N GLU A 72 3.48 -3.04 1.19
CA GLU A 72 3.30 -3.90 0.02
C GLU A 72 4.63 -4.50 -0.43
N LEU A 73 5.72 -3.74 -0.43
CA LEU A 73 7.04 -4.28 -0.74
C LEU A 73 7.47 -5.32 0.30
N LEU A 74 7.36 -5.03 1.60
CA LEU A 74 7.66 -6.02 2.65
C LEU A 74 6.86 -7.31 2.43
N ARG A 75 5.57 -7.20 2.10
CA ARG A 75 4.70 -8.34 1.79
C ARG A 75 5.17 -9.12 0.56
N ILE A 76 5.43 -8.43 -0.56
CA ILE A 76 5.87 -9.04 -1.83
C ILE A 76 7.17 -9.83 -1.65
N TYR A 77 8.08 -9.35 -0.79
CA TYR A 77 9.33 -10.05 -0.47
C TYR A 77 9.24 -11.03 0.72
N GLY A 78 8.03 -11.33 1.22
CA GLY A 78 7.82 -12.35 2.25
C GLY A 78 8.13 -11.92 3.69
N HIS A 79 8.28 -10.63 3.96
CA HIS A 79 8.47 -10.07 5.30
C HIS A 79 7.13 -9.63 5.94
N TRP A 80 6.13 -10.51 5.81
CA TRP A 80 4.77 -10.25 6.30
C TRP A 80 4.70 -10.11 7.82
N ASP A 81 5.58 -10.79 8.55
CA ASP A 81 5.69 -10.68 10.02
C ASP A 81 5.91 -9.23 10.48
N ARG A 82 6.70 -8.45 9.73
CA ARG A 82 6.92 -7.03 10.00
C ARG A 82 5.77 -6.17 9.53
N ALA A 83 5.26 -6.43 8.32
CA ALA A 83 4.14 -5.69 7.75
C ALA A 83 2.89 -5.78 8.63
N LEU A 84 2.57 -6.98 9.13
CA LEU A 84 1.44 -7.22 10.00
C LEU A 84 1.52 -6.42 11.30
N ARG A 85 2.68 -6.41 11.97
CA ARG A 85 2.89 -5.63 13.21
C ARG A 85 2.70 -4.13 12.99
N ILE A 86 3.04 -3.62 11.80
CA ILE A 86 2.78 -2.23 11.44
C ILE A 86 1.28 -2.00 11.25
N VAL A 87 0.61 -2.90 10.51
CA VAL A 87 -0.83 -2.80 10.26
C VAL A 87 -1.62 -2.85 11.57
N GLU A 88 -1.24 -3.72 12.51
CA GLU A 88 -1.85 -3.80 13.84
C GLU A 88 -1.80 -2.45 14.56
N ARG A 89 -0.70 -1.69 14.43
CA ARG A 89 -0.58 -0.34 14.98
C ARG A 89 -1.44 0.67 14.23
N VAL A 90 -1.50 0.58 12.89
CA VAL A 90 -2.38 1.44 12.07
C VAL A 90 -3.85 1.19 12.41
N ALA A 91 -4.23 -0.05 12.72
CA ALA A 91 -5.60 -0.41 13.09
C ALA A 91 -6.06 0.21 14.43
N LEU A 92 -5.14 0.66 15.29
CA LEU A 92 -5.47 1.35 16.54
C LEU A 92 -5.87 2.83 16.33
N ILE A 93 -5.67 3.38 15.13
CA ILE A 93 -6.04 4.76 14.82
C ILE A 93 -7.57 4.85 14.70
N PRO A 94 -8.25 5.75 15.45
CA PRO A 94 -9.70 5.89 15.41
C PRO A 94 -10.20 6.62 14.14
N LEU A 95 -11.52 6.61 13.92
CA LEU A 95 -12.23 7.28 12.81
C LEU A 95 -11.79 6.86 11.40
N MET A 96 -11.43 5.58 11.26
CA MET A 96 -11.03 5.00 9.97
C MET A 96 -12.12 5.03 8.91
N ASN A 97 -13.38 5.34 9.22
CA ASN A 97 -14.48 5.47 8.26
C ASN A 97 -14.49 6.83 7.52
N TRP A 98 -13.66 7.80 7.91
CA TRP A 98 -13.65 9.13 7.29
C TRP A 98 -12.74 9.23 6.06
N GLY A 99 -13.12 10.01 5.03
CA GLY A 99 -12.40 10.07 3.75
C GLY A 99 -10.90 10.37 3.86
N GLN A 100 -10.51 11.21 4.82
CA GLN A 100 -9.12 11.62 5.09
C GLN A 100 -8.22 10.45 5.53
N PHE A 101 -8.80 9.34 6.00
CA PHE A 101 -8.10 8.14 6.42
C PHE A 101 -8.05 7.07 5.31
N ALA A 102 -8.38 7.42 4.05
CA ALA A 102 -8.42 6.46 2.94
C ALA A 102 -7.13 5.66 2.77
N GLY A 103 -5.96 6.32 2.76
CA GLY A 103 -4.68 5.60 2.65
C GLY A 103 -4.41 4.65 3.81
N LEU A 104 -4.82 5.00 5.03
CA LEU A 104 -4.69 4.11 6.19
C LEU A 104 -5.66 2.92 6.11
N ARG A 105 -6.85 3.12 5.53
CA ARG A 105 -7.78 2.01 5.25
C ARG A 105 -7.20 1.06 4.21
N MET A 106 -6.62 1.59 3.13
CA MET A 106 -6.00 0.79 2.08
C MET A 106 -4.90 -0.13 2.61
N ILE A 107 -4.10 0.34 3.57
CA ILE A 107 -3.12 -0.49 4.29
C ILE A 107 -3.79 -1.67 5.00
N ARG A 108 -4.92 -1.44 5.67
CA ARG A 108 -5.68 -2.52 6.34
C ARG A 108 -6.33 -3.47 5.34
N HIS A 109 -6.83 -2.95 4.21
CA HIS A 109 -7.41 -3.76 3.14
C HIS A 109 -6.39 -4.72 2.52
N ASP A 110 -5.17 -4.24 2.20
CA ASP A 110 -4.07 -5.11 1.72
C ASP A 110 -3.73 -6.21 2.73
N ALA A 111 -3.70 -5.86 4.01
CA ALA A 111 -3.42 -6.83 5.06
C ALA A 111 -4.48 -7.91 5.23
N LEU A 112 -5.76 -7.53 5.20
CA LEU A 112 -6.87 -8.46 5.22
C LEU A 112 -6.84 -9.39 4.01
N TRP A 113 -6.58 -8.82 2.82
CA TRP A 113 -6.48 -9.58 1.60
C TRP A 113 -5.39 -10.64 1.67
N TYR A 114 -4.20 -10.25 2.14
CA TYR A 114 -3.09 -11.19 2.31
C TYR A 114 -3.39 -12.26 3.37
N ALA A 115 -3.87 -11.87 4.55
CA ALA A 115 -4.15 -12.81 5.63
C ALA A 115 -5.19 -13.86 5.22
N ALA A 116 -6.23 -13.46 4.48
CA ALA A 116 -7.23 -14.38 3.94
C ALA A 116 -6.63 -15.37 2.92
N ARG A 117 -5.72 -14.91 2.05
CA ARG A 117 -5.08 -15.76 1.03
C ARG A 117 -4.14 -16.80 1.63
N GLU A 118 -3.32 -16.39 2.59
CA GLU A 118 -2.32 -17.26 3.21
C GLU A 118 -2.93 -18.14 4.32
N GLY A 119 -4.25 -18.05 4.55
CA GLY A 119 -4.94 -18.80 5.59
C GLY A 119 -4.40 -18.49 6.99
N LEU A 120 -3.88 -17.28 7.20
CA LEU A 120 -3.30 -16.92 8.48
C LEU A 120 -4.41 -16.80 9.52
N THR A 121 -4.24 -17.47 10.65
CA THR A 121 -5.06 -17.29 11.85
C THR A 121 -4.67 -16.01 12.58
N VAL A 122 -4.58 -14.89 11.86
CA VAL A 122 -4.57 -13.56 12.46
C VAL A 122 -5.98 -13.30 12.97
N ASP A 123 -6.11 -12.61 14.10
CA ASP A 123 -7.40 -12.10 14.53
C ASP A 123 -7.90 -11.03 13.54
N LEU A 124 -8.54 -11.48 12.46
CA LEU A 124 -9.13 -10.64 11.42
C LEU A 124 -10.20 -9.71 12.00
N SER A 125 -10.77 -10.01 13.18
CA SER A 125 -11.76 -9.15 13.82
C SER A 125 -11.14 -7.81 14.23
N SER A 126 -9.92 -7.83 14.76
CA SER A 126 -9.17 -6.61 15.09
C SER A 126 -8.84 -5.79 13.83
N LEU A 127 -8.48 -6.46 12.73
CA LEU A 127 -8.14 -5.82 11.47
C LEU A 127 -9.34 -5.33 10.66
N SER A 128 -10.54 -5.88 10.88
CA SER A 128 -11.77 -5.52 10.18
C SER A 128 -12.68 -4.57 10.96
N ALA A 129 -12.47 -4.38 12.27
CA ALA A 129 -13.27 -3.50 13.12
C ALA A 129 -13.32 -2.06 12.58
N GLY A 130 -14.53 -1.56 12.32
CA GLY A 130 -14.77 -0.20 11.83
C GLY A 130 -14.27 0.11 10.41
N LEU A 131 -13.85 -0.92 9.66
CA LEU A 131 -13.30 -0.76 8.32
C LEU A 131 -14.38 -0.55 7.25
N PHE A 132 -15.56 -1.14 7.47
CA PHE A 132 -16.71 -1.11 6.58
C PHE A 132 -17.88 -0.30 7.14
N ASP A 133 -17.63 0.53 8.16
CA ASP A 133 -18.69 1.33 8.79
C ASP A 133 -19.22 2.37 7.78
N PRO A 134 -20.51 2.33 7.43
CA PRO A 134 -21.13 3.29 6.52
C PRO A 134 -20.92 4.73 7.00
N PRO A 135 -20.89 5.72 6.08
CA PRO A 135 -21.36 5.67 4.69
C PRO A 135 -20.26 5.61 3.61
N TYR A 136 -19.01 5.28 3.96
CA TYR A 136 -17.92 5.32 2.96
C TYR A 136 -18.01 4.18 1.95
N THR A 137 -18.16 4.53 0.67
CA THR A 137 -18.03 3.62 -0.47
C THR A 137 -16.97 4.18 -1.43
N PRO A 138 -15.92 3.44 -1.78
CA PRO A 138 -14.93 3.89 -2.75
C PRO A 138 -15.56 4.12 -4.14
N LEU A 139 -15.31 5.30 -4.73
CA LEU A 139 -15.91 5.68 -6.02
C LEU A 139 -15.37 4.86 -7.21
N PHE A 140 -14.23 4.19 -7.03
CA PHE A 140 -13.55 3.40 -8.06
C PHE A 140 -13.94 1.91 -8.06
N LEU A 141 -14.89 1.49 -7.21
CA LEU A 141 -15.32 0.08 -7.20
C LEU A 141 -15.91 -0.35 -8.55
N GLU A 142 -16.71 0.52 -9.17
CA GLU A 142 -17.45 0.22 -10.40
C GLU A 142 -16.80 0.81 -11.66
N THR A 143 -15.52 1.20 -11.59
CA THR A 143 -14.81 1.76 -12.75
C THR A 143 -13.43 1.12 -12.94
N ASP A 144 -13.06 0.94 -14.20
CA ASP A 144 -11.73 0.43 -14.60
C ASP A 144 -10.74 1.58 -14.87
N GLU A 145 -11.28 2.77 -15.16
CA GLU A 145 -10.57 4.02 -15.40
C GLU A 145 -11.29 5.14 -14.61
N PRO A 146 -10.66 6.28 -14.28
CA PRO A 146 -9.29 6.73 -14.59
C PRO A 146 -8.28 6.54 -13.45
N MET A 147 -8.65 5.85 -12.36
CA MET A 147 -7.77 5.73 -11.18
C MET A 147 -6.67 4.67 -11.32
N PHE A 148 -6.92 3.60 -12.08
CA PHE A 148 -5.91 2.61 -12.40
C PHE A 148 -4.95 3.14 -13.46
N LYS A 149 -3.66 2.87 -13.27
CA LYS A 149 -2.60 3.29 -14.19
C LYS A 149 -2.32 2.26 -15.27
N HIS A 150 -2.65 0.99 -15.04
CA HIS A 150 -2.48 -0.13 -15.96
C HIS A 150 -1.11 -0.18 -16.65
N PRO A 151 0.02 -0.03 -15.91
CA PRO A 151 1.35 0.11 -16.51
C PRO A 151 1.83 -1.16 -17.25
N LEU A 152 1.13 -2.29 -17.09
CA LEU A 152 1.43 -3.56 -17.75
C LEU A 152 0.68 -3.76 -19.08
N ASP A 153 -0.37 -2.97 -19.33
CA ASP A 153 -1.24 -3.09 -20.51
C ASP A 153 -0.80 -2.15 -21.63
N ASP A 154 -0.17 -1.02 -21.30
CA ASP A 154 0.36 -0.07 -22.27
C ASP A 154 1.83 -0.37 -22.64
N PRO A 155 2.13 -0.73 -23.91
CA PRO A 155 3.50 -0.94 -24.38
C PRO A 155 4.43 0.25 -24.13
N GLU A 156 3.95 1.49 -24.30
CA GLU A 156 4.76 2.69 -24.07
C GLU A 156 5.14 2.81 -22.59
N MET A 157 4.17 2.63 -21.69
CA MET A 157 4.43 2.64 -20.24
C MET A 157 5.40 1.55 -19.83
N ARG A 158 5.29 0.33 -20.38
CA ARG A 158 6.24 -0.77 -20.13
C ARG A 158 7.66 -0.41 -20.53
N GLN A 159 7.85 0.31 -21.64
CA GLN A 159 9.15 0.83 -22.06
C GLN A 159 9.67 1.87 -21.09
N LEU A 160 8.84 2.84 -20.70
CA LEU A 160 9.19 3.93 -19.79
C LEU A 160 9.68 3.43 -18.43
N ILE A 161 9.07 2.36 -17.91
CA ILE A 161 9.45 1.73 -16.63
C ILE A 161 10.52 0.64 -16.76
N GLY A 162 10.93 0.30 -17.99
CA GLY A 162 12.02 -0.65 -18.24
C GLY A 162 11.62 -2.12 -18.11
N LEU A 163 10.36 -2.47 -18.35
CA LEU A 163 9.90 -3.85 -18.53
C LEU A 163 10.06 -4.34 -19.98
N ASP A 164 10.34 -3.43 -20.92
CA ASP A 164 10.69 -3.79 -22.30
C ASP A 164 12.23 -3.88 -22.47
N PRO A 165 12.78 -5.07 -22.76
CA PRO A 165 14.22 -5.26 -22.96
C PRO A 165 14.74 -4.65 -24.27
N SER A 166 13.86 -4.26 -25.21
CA SER A 166 14.26 -3.64 -26.47
C SER A 166 14.65 -2.16 -26.34
N THR A 167 14.30 -1.52 -25.21
CA THR A 167 14.53 -0.09 -25.00
C THR A 167 15.90 0.20 -24.39
N ILE A 168 16.69 1.05 -25.05
CA ILE A 168 17.97 1.54 -24.51
C ILE A 168 17.69 2.72 -23.57
N GLY A 169 17.50 2.40 -22.29
CA GLY A 169 17.34 3.39 -21.22
C GLY A 169 15.88 3.62 -20.82
N CYS A 170 15.63 3.73 -19.52
CA CYS A 170 14.29 4.01 -19.00
C CYS A 170 14.17 5.49 -18.61
N VAL A 171 13.04 6.10 -18.94
CA VAL A 171 12.78 7.53 -18.74
C VAL A 171 12.39 7.82 -17.29
N VAL A 172 11.69 6.89 -16.64
CA VAL A 172 11.17 7.09 -15.27
C VAL A 172 12.28 6.80 -14.24
N PRO A 173 12.45 7.64 -13.20
CA PRO A 173 13.35 7.37 -12.07
C PRO A 173 13.02 6.02 -11.41
N ARG A 174 14.04 5.26 -10.98
CA ARG A 174 13.86 3.88 -10.47
C ARG A 174 12.74 3.73 -9.42
N ALA A 175 12.68 4.63 -8.43
CA ALA A 175 11.65 4.60 -7.40
C ALA A 175 10.23 4.82 -7.96
N ALA A 176 10.07 5.72 -8.95
CA ALA A 176 8.79 6.04 -9.55
C ALA A 176 8.24 4.94 -10.48
N ARG A 177 9.09 4.01 -10.94
CA ARG A 177 8.68 2.85 -11.75
C ARG A 177 7.77 1.91 -10.96
N VAL A 178 8.15 1.66 -9.70
CA VAL A 178 7.48 0.70 -8.83
C VAL A 178 6.16 1.27 -8.31
N GLY A 179 6.12 2.57 -7.97
CA GLY A 179 4.95 3.22 -7.39
C GLY A 179 3.69 3.20 -8.29
N MET A 180 3.83 3.05 -9.61
CA MET A 180 2.67 2.88 -10.49
C MET A 180 1.96 1.53 -10.25
N LEU A 181 2.73 0.44 -10.15
CA LEU A 181 2.19 -0.89 -9.92
C LEU A 181 1.66 -1.06 -8.49
N LEU A 182 2.37 -0.50 -7.50
CA LEU A 182 1.94 -0.51 -6.10
C LEU A 182 0.61 0.24 -5.93
N SER A 183 0.49 1.42 -6.53
CA SER A 183 -0.77 2.20 -6.54
C SER A 183 -1.97 1.38 -7.02
N ASP A 184 -1.82 0.61 -8.11
CA ASP A 184 -2.91 -0.23 -8.63
C ASP A 184 -3.18 -1.41 -7.69
N LEU A 185 -2.16 -2.05 -7.10
CA LEU A 185 -2.33 -3.11 -6.09
C LEU A 185 -3.16 -2.64 -4.89
N SER A 186 -2.92 -1.42 -4.42
CA SER A 186 -3.66 -0.88 -3.28
C SER A 186 -5.14 -0.59 -3.61
N LEU A 187 -5.45 -0.22 -4.86
CA LEU A 187 -6.83 -0.09 -5.31
C LEU A 187 -7.51 -1.46 -5.37
N LEU A 188 -6.82 -2.47 -5.91
CA LEU A 188 -7.32 -3.85 -5.94
C LEU A 188 -7.58 -4.41 -4.55
N SER A 189 -6.74 -4.11 -3.56
CA SER A 189 -6.96 -4.58 -2.19
C SER A 189 -8.25 -4.01 -1.58
N THR A 190 -8.54 -2.74 -1.90
CA THR A 190 -9.79 -2.11 -1.50
C THR A 190 -10.98 -2.77 -2.20
N ILE A 191 -10.91 -2.99 -3.51
CA ILE A 191 -11.98 -3.69 -4.25
C ILE A 191 -12.23 -5.09 -3.67
N TRP A 192 -11.17 -5.85 -3.40
CA TRP A 192 -11.26 -7.17 -2.79
C TRP A 192 -11.95 -7.12 -1.43
N ALA A 193 -11.59 -6.15 -0.58
CA ALA A 193 -12.17 -6.00 0.75
C ALA A 193 -13.68 -5.73 0.70
N TYR A 194 -14.18 -5.08 -0.35
CA TYR A 194 -15.61 -4.83 -0.56
C TYR A 194 -16.34 -5.99 -1.28
N GLY A 195 -15.66 -7.12 -1.51
CA GLY A 195 -16.25 -8.31 -2.14
C GLY A 195 -16.21 -8.29 -3.67
N GLY A 196 -15.42 -7.39 -4.27
CA GLY A 196 -15.37 -7.18 -5.71
C GLY A 196 -16.45 -6.22 -6.22
N SER A 197 -16.61 -6.18 -7.54
CA SER A 197 -17.66 -5.42 -8.22
C SER A 197 -18.05 -6.08 -9.53
N THR A 198 -19.01 -5.49 -10.25
CA THR A 198 -19.39 -6.00 -11.58
C THR A 198 -18.26 -5.86 -12.60
N VAL A 199 -17.45 -4.81 -12.47
CA VAL A 199 -16.28 -4.54 -13.33
C VAL A 199 -15.07 -5.33 -12.86
N TRP A 200 -14.92 -5.50 -11.55
CA TRP A 200 -13.80 -6.19 -10.91
C TRP A 200 -14.29 -7.38 -10.07
N PRO A 201 -14.72 -8.47 -10.71
CA PRO A 201 -15.03 -9.69 -9.99
C PRO A 201 -13.77 -10.26 -9.33
N LEU A 202 -13.93 -10.97 -8.21
CA LEU A 202 -12.80 -11.38 -7.36
C LEU A 202 -11.75 -12.22 -8.10
N ASP A 203 -12.14 -13.03 -9.07
CA ASP A 203 -11.23 -13.78 -9.93
C ASP A 203 -10.36 -12.87 -10.80
N ARG A 204 -10.94 -11.82 -11.39
CA ARG A 204 -10.21 -10.77 -12.10
C ARG A 204 -9.24 -10.05 -11.16
N VAL A 205 -9.70 -9.66 -9.97
CA VAL A 205 -8.87 -8.97 -8.96
C VAL A 205 -7.64 -9.82 -8.59
N GLU A 206 -7.82 -11.12 -8.37
CA GLU A 206 -6.71 -12.04 -8.05
C GLU A 206 -5.77 -12.32 -9.22
N ASN A 207 -6.29 -12.30 -10.45
CA ASN A 207 -5.46 -12.42 -11.65
C ASN A 207 -4.59 -11.16 -11.82
N GLU A 208 -5.17 -9.98 -11.66
CA GLU A 208 -4.46 -8.71 -11.83
C GLU A 208 -3.41 -8.50 -10.73
N ARG A 209 -3.73 -8.86 -9.48
CA ARG A 209 -2.75 -8.90 -8.38
C ARG A 209 -1.50 -9.68 -8.77
N ARG A 210 -1.67 -10.91 -9.30
CA ARG A 210 -0.54 -11.76 -9.73
C ARG A 210 0.27 -11.12 -10.84
N ARG A 211 -0.40 -10.50 -11.83
CA ARG A 211 0.27 -9.78 -12.91
C ARG A 211 1.10 -8.62 -12.38
N LEU A 212 0.53 -7.79 -11.49
CA LEU A 212 1.21 -6.64 -10.89
C LEU A 212 2.39 -7.05 -10.02
N GLU A 213 2.24 -8.05 -9.15
CA GLU A 213 3.35 -8.56 -8.34
C GLU A 213 4.49 -9.13 -9.19
N ALA A 214 4.16 -9.92 -10.21
CA ALA A 214 5.15 -10.42 -11.16
C ALA A 214 5.83 -9.27 -11.92
N GLY A 215 5.07 -8.25 -12.31
CA GLY A 215 5.57 -7.03 -12.93
C GLY A 215 6.55 -6.28 -12.02
N ILE A 216 6.24 -6.13 -10.74
CA ILE A 216 7.12 -5.49 -9.75
C ILE A 216 8.44 -6.25 -9.64
N LEU A 217 8.39 -7.57 -9.52
CA LEU A 217 9.59 -8.40 -9.41
C LEU A 217 10.41 -8.44 -10.71
N ALA A 218 9.78 -8.19 -11.86
CA ALA A 218 10.45 -8.10 -13.15
C ALA A 218 11.12 -6.73 -13.40
N LEU A 219 10.84 -5.70 -12.59
CA LEU A 219 11.43 -4.38 -12.79
C LEU A 219 12.96 -4.39 -12.56
N PRO A 220 13.73 -3.59 -13.32
CA PRO A 220 15.17 -3.46 -13.14
C PRO A 220 15.55 -3.08 -11.70
N GLY A 221 16.28 -3.96 -11.02
CA GLY A 221 16.72 -3.77 -9.63
C GLY A 221 15.70 -4.12 -8.56
N MET A 222 14.62 -4.83 -8.92
CA MET A 222 13.59 -5.38 -8.03
C MET A 222 13.54 -6.92 -8.03
N ALA A 223 14.32 -7.58 -8.87
CA ALA A 223 14.41 -9.05 -8.84
C ALA A 223 14.90 -9.52 -7.45
N PRO A 224 14.29 -10.57 -6.85
CA PRO A 224 14.73 -11.12 -5.58
C PRO A 224 16.23 -11.45 -5.59
N LEU A 225 16.91 -11.12 -4.50
CA LEU A 225 18.32 -11.49 -4.34
C LEU A 225 18.38 -13.00 -4.09
N THR A 226 18.91 -13.76 -5.05
CA THR A 226 19.23 -15.16 -4.80
C THR A 226 20.22 -15.25 -3.64
N ALA A 227 19.94 -16.12 -2.67
CA ALA A 227 20.91 -16.40 -1.60
C ALA A 227 22.24 -16.81 -2.26
N PRO A 228 23.39 -16.35 -1.74
CA PRO A 228 24.67 -16.83 -2.25
C PRO A 228 24.67 -18.34 -2.11
N THR A 229 24.86 -19.05 -3.23
CA THR A 229 25.18 -20.47 -3.21
C THR A 229 26.41 -20.61 -2.31
N LEU A 230 26.23 -21.25 -1.16
CA LEU A 230 27.34 -21.69 -0.34
C LEU A 230 28.24 -22.52 -1.26
N LYS A 231 29.43 -22.00 -1.59
CA LYS A 231 30.46 -22.81 -2.21
C LYS A 231 30.85 -23.83 -1.15
N GLU A 232 30.46 -25.08 -1.37
CA GLU A 232 31.01 -26.25 -0.66
C GLU A 232 32.52 -26.34 -0.88
#